data_AF-A0A952JV38-F1
#
_entry.id   AF-A0A952JV38-F1
#
_cell.length_a   1.000
_cell.length_b   1.000
_cell.length_c   1.000
_cell.angle_alpha   90.00
_cell.angle_beta   90.00
_cell.angle_gamma   90.00
#
_symmetry.space_group_name_H-M   'P 1'
#
loop_
_entity.id
_entity.type
_entity.pdbx_description
1 polymer ?
#
loop_
_entity_poly.entity_id
_entity_poly.type
_entity_poly.pdbx_seq_one_letter_code
_entity_poly.pdbx_strand_id
1 'polypeptide(L)'
;MKLSTRETVHSVIIGLITISIISCTKSESIVNTSEAPVDNSLQIEKKKSDSIIQDSIKRAAERIKFSSFLFPKNGKDSAMAAFSKEFTDEEQYTILALNRLDRKNRWRADTLIIPEKIETDFLRYSPFPARLDSLQAVKKMVFFSYAIHAYALYEGGNLVKWGPSSLGKKSTPTKKGLMFANWKKEVAISTSNSEWKLRWNFNIHNTAGIGWHQYDLPGFHASHSCLRLLEEDAKWMYTWADQWILANQGQTVAAKGTPVIVFGEADFTTKPWLKLLSDPTANDISVEEMNGVFVPHLEEILSEQKNSEELRSKQLLSSEKEKGALRNKKEAA
;
A
#
# COMPACT_ATOMS: atom_id res chain seq x y z
N MET A 1 -36.89 -42.28 -34.91
CA MET A 1 -38.23 -42.78 -35.29
C MET A 1 -38.78 -43.68 -34.18
N LYS A 2 -39.46 -43.10 -33.19
CA LYS A 2 -40.64 -43.63 -32.48
C LYS A 2 -41.04 -42.63 -31.40
N LEU A 3 -42.34 -42.37 -31.35
CA LEU A 3 -43.02 -41.31 -30.60
C LEU A 3 -43.11 -41.60 -29.10
N SER A 4 -43.23 -40.55 -28.30
CA SER A 4 -43.99 -40.58 -27.05
C SER A 4 -44.68 -39.23 -26.83
N THR A 5 -45.99 -39.31 -26.67
CA THR A 5 -47.00 -38.25 -26.48
C THR A 5 -47.13 -37.86 -25.01
N ARG A 6 -47.38 -36.58 -24.72
CA ARG A 6 -48.28 -36.10 -23.65
C ARG A 6 -48.43 -34.57 -23.72
N GLU A 7 -49.61 -34.09 -24.12
CA GLU A 7 -50.70 -33.59 -23.28
C GLU A 7 -50.60 -32.09 -22.96
N THR A 8 -51.50 -31.36 -23.61
CA THR A 8 -51.88 -29.96 -23.44
C THR A 8 -52.57 -29.71 -22.10
N VAL A 9 -52.22 -28.60 -21.43
CA VAL A 9 -53.13 -27.87 -20.53
C VAL A 9 -53.00 -26.38 -20.79
N HIS A 10 -54.11 -25.77 -21.18
CA HIS A 10 -54.30 -24.32 -21.30
C HIS A 10 -54.41 -23.69 -19.91
N SER A 11 -53.67 -22.61 -19.67
CA SER A 11 -53.98 -21.64 -18.62
C SER A 11 -53.87 -20.23 -19.19
N VAL A 12 -55.04 -19.67 -19.49
CA VAL A 12 -55.25 -18.25 -19.80
C VAL A 12 -55.37 -17.54 -18.46
N ILE A 13 -54.44 -16.62 -18.16
CA ILE A 13 -54.60 -15.63 -17.08
C ILE A 13 -54.43 -14.25 -17.70
N ILE A 14 -55.58 -13.59 -17.86
CA ILE A 14 -55.72 -12.18 -18.23
C ILE A 14 -55.46 -11.36 -16.96
N GLY A 15 -54.32 -10.68 -16.90
CA GLY A 15 -53.96 -9.75 -15.82
C GLY A 15 -54.19 -8.31 -16.27
N LEU A 16 -55.10 -7.62 -15.57
CA LEU A 16 -55.51 -6.24 -15.79
C LEU A 16 -54.34 -5.25 -15.74
N ILE A 17 -54.21 -4.43 -16.79
CA ILE A 17 -53.37 -3.22 -16.79
C ILE A 17 -54.22 -2.07 -16.22
N THR A 18 -53.97 -1.69 -14.98
CA THR A 18 -54.53 -0.48 -14.37
C THR A 18 -53.68 0.73 -14.75
N ILE A 19 -54.22 1.56 -15.64
CA ILE A 19 -53.68 2.89 -15.96
C ILE A 19 -54.20 3.86 -14.90
N SER A 20 -53.34 4.24 -13.95
CA SER A 20 -53.61 5.34 -13.03
C SER A 20 -52.97 6.62 -13.56
N ILE A 21 -53.81 7.41 -14.23
CA ILE A 21 -53.62 8.84 -14.52
C ILE A 21 -53.58 9.62 -13.20
N ILE A 22 -52.42 10.16 -12.83
CA ILE A 22 -52.32 11.18 -11.79
C ILE A 22 -52.23 12.54 -12.48
N SER A 23 -53.38 13.22 -12.51
CA SER A 23 -53.49 14.64 -12.83
C SER A 23 -52.84 15.48 -11.74
N CYS A 24 -52.10 16.50 -12.17
CA CYS A 24 -51.64 17.61 -11.34
C CYS A 24 -52.84 18.32 -10.68
N THR A 25 -52.80 18.46 -9.36
CA THR A 25 -53.54 19.50 -8.65
C THR A 25 -52.55 20.41 -7.95
N LYS A 26 -52.51 21.66 -8.41
CA LYS A 26 -51.80 22.77 -7.78
C LYS A 26 -52.61 23.23 -6.58
N SER A 27 -52.08 23.11 -5.37
CA SER A 27 -52.55 23.88 -4.21
C SER A 27 -51.34 24.40 -3.45
N GLU A 28 -51.21 25.71 -3.41
CA GLU A 28 -50.26 26.45 -2.58
C GLU A 28 -50.69 26.41 -1.12
N SER A 29 -49.75 26.16 -0.19
CA SER A 29 -49.55 27.00 1.00
C SER A 29 -48.48 26.45 1.95
N ILE A 30 -47.51 27.33 2.28
CA ILE A 30 -46.72 27.48 3.52
C ILE A 30 -45.57 26.47 3.75
N VAL A 31 -44.37 26.91 3.35
CA VAL A 31 -43.08 26.38 3.84
C VAL A 31 -42.72 27.14 5.11
N ASN A 32 -42.76 26.45 6.26
CA ASN A 32 -41.98 26.84 7.43
C ASN A 32 -40.55 26.32 7.25
N THR A 33 -39.61 27.25 7.33
CA THR A 33 -38.17 27.02 7.36
C THR A 33 -37.77 26.17 8.58
N SER A 34 -37.24 24.98 8.32
CA SER A 34 -36.21 24.37 9.18
C SER A 34 -35.14 23.77 8.26
N GLU A 35 -34.05 24.50 8.08
CA GLU A 35 -32.84 24.00 7.44
C GLU A 35 -32.27 22.86 8.30
N ALA A 36 -32.39 21.63 7.82
CA ALA A 36 -31.54 20.54 8.29
C ALA A 36 -30.12 20.78 7.73
N PRO A 37 -29.05 20.63 8.54
CA PRO A 37 -27.70 20.84 8.07
C PRO A 37 -27.38 19.82 6.97
N VAL A 38 -27.15 20.32 5.76
CA VAL A 38 -26.72 19.52 4.60
C VAL A 38 -25.37 18.91 4.92
N ASP A 39 -25.31 17.59 4.92
CA ASP A 39 -24.11 16.79 5.16
C ASP A 39 -23.05 17.05 4.06
N ASN A 40 -22.21 18.04 4.34
CA ASN A 40 -21.12 18.46 3.48
C ASN A 40 -20.00 17.40 3.41
N SER A 41 -19.95 16.46 4.36
CA SER A 41 -18.88 15.46 4.44
C SER A 41 -19.00 14.41 3.33
N LEU A 42 -20.22 13.94 3.04
CA LEU A 42 -20.50 12.99 1.97
C LEU A 42 -20.21 13.56 0.57
N GLN A 43 -20.49 14.85 0.36
CA GLN A 43 -20.19 15.51 -0.92
C GLN A 43 -18.67 15.73 -1.11
N ILE A 44 -17.95 16.04 -0.03
CA ILE A 44 -16.48 16.17 -0.04
C ILE A 44 -15.82 14.82 -0.30
N GLU A 45 -16.28 13.74 0.35
CA GLU A 45 -15.76 12.38 0.12
C GLU A 45 -16.04 11.88 -1.29
N LYS A 46 -17.24 12.12 -1.82
CA LYS A 46 -17.60 11.76 -3.19
C LYS A 46 -16.77 12.54 -4.22
N LYS A 47 -16.61 13.86 -4.05
CA LYS A 47 -15.79 14.70 -4.92
C LYS A 47 -14.30 14.31 -4.87
N LYS A 48 -13.79 13.91 -3.69
CA LYS A 48 -12.44 13.38 -3.51
C LYS A 48 -12.27 12.03 -4.22
N SER A 49 -13.23 11.11 -4.05
CA SER A 49 -13.25 9.81 -4.72
C SER A 49 -13.28 9.95 -6.24
N ASP A 50 -14.17 10.79 -6.77
CA ASP A 50 -14.31 11.05 -8.21
C ASP A 50 -13.03 11.69 -8.78
N SER A 51 -12.38 12.61 -8.04
CA SER A 51 -11.11 13.19 -8.45
C SER A 51 -9.94 12.19 -8.48
N ILE A 52 -9.91 11.23 -7.56
CA ILE A 52 -8.86 10.19 -7.48
C ILE A 52 -9.05 9.16 -8.60
N ILE A 53 -10.30 8.80 -8.93
CA ILE A 53 -10.63 7.93 -10.06
C ILE A 53 -10.27 8.61 -11.38
N GLN A 54 -10.54 9.91 -11.53
CA GLN A 54 -10.11 10.65 -12.72
C GLN A 54 -8.58 10.75 -12.82
N ASP A 55 -7.87 10.91 -11.70
CA ASP A 55 -6.41 10.95 -11.67
C ASP A 55 -5.77 9.57 -11.93
N SER A 56 -6.39 8.47 -11.50
CA SER A 56 -5.93 7.11 -11.84
C SER A 56 -6.11 6.80 -13.32
N ILE A 57 -7.25 7.20 -13.90
CA ILE A 57 -7.53 7.10 -15.34
C ILE A 57 -6.57 7.99 -16.14
N LYS A 58 -6.29 9.21 -15.66
CA LYS A 58 -5.33 10.11 -16.30
C LYS A 58 -3.89 9.57 -16.23
N ARG A 59 -3.47 9.00 -15.09
CA ARG A 59 -2.17 8.30 -14.97
C ARG A 59 -2.06 7.11 -15.93
N ALA A 60 -3.15 6.39 -16.17
CA ALA A 60 -3.20 5.34 -17.18
C ALA A 60 -3.10 5.89 -18.61
N ALA A 61 -3.67 7.06 -18.88
CA ALA A 61 -3.64 7.70 -20.21
C ALA A 61 -2.32 8.46 -20.52
N GLU A 62 -1.56 8.86 -19.50
CA GLU A 62 -0.31 9.65 -19.60
C GLU A 62 0.90 8.89 -19.04
N ARG A 63 1.05 7.61 -19.40
CA ARG A 63 2.16 6.81 -18.90
C ARG A 63 3.51 7.41 -19.30
N ILE A 64 4.36 7.58 -18.30
CA ILE A 64 5.69 8.13 -18.44
C ILE A 64 6.54 7.14 -19.24
N LYS A 65 7.10 7.60 -20.35
CA LYS A 65 8.04 6.81 -21.14
C LYS A 65 9.42 6.83 -20.50
N PHE A 66 10.20 5.79 -20.77
CA PHE A 66 11.54 5.64 -20.20
C PHE A 66 12.57 5.49 -21.32
N SER A 67 13.68 6.20 -21.17
CA SER A 67 14.90 6.00 -21.94
C SER A 67 15.93 5.23 -21.12
N SER A 68 16.99 4.74 -21.78
CA SER A 68 18.08 4.04 -21.12
C SER A 68 19.32 4.91 -21.02
N PHE A 69 19.93 4.95 -19.84
CA PHE A 69 21.28 5.46 -19.63
C PHE A 69 22.24 4.29 -19.43
N LEU A 70 23.21 4.13 -20.33
CA LEU A 70 24.13 3.00 -20.36
C LEU A 70 25.45 3.35 -19.66
N PHE A 71 25.86 2.48 -18.73
CA PHE A 71 27.19 2.54 -18.13
C PHE A 71 28.16 1.71 -18.98
N PRO A 72 29.18 2.32 -19.60
CA PRO A 72 30.15 1.59 -20.40
C PRO A 72 30.97 0.64 -19.51
N LYS A 73 31.45 -0.47 -20.08
CA LYS A 73 32.31 -1.43 -19.36
C LYS A 73 33.58 -0.76 -18.82
N ASN A 74 34.15 0.16 -19.59
CA ASN A 74 35.28 1.00 -19.20
C ASN A 74 34.80 2.45 -19.05
N GLY A 75 35.25 3.16 -18.01
CA GLY A 75 34.85 4.56 -17.79
C GLY A 75 33.51 4.74 -17.07
N LYS A 76 33.10 3.77 -16.22
CA LYS A 76 31.91 3.92 -15.37
C LYS A 76 31.95 5.17 -14.50
N ASP A 77 33.14 5.57 -14.04
CA ASP A 77 33.30 6.80 -13.24
C ASP A 77 32.93 8.05 -14.03
N SER A 78 33.39 8.16 -15.28
CA SER A 78 33.03 9.27 -16.17
C SER A 78 31.54 9.29 -16.48
N ALA A 79 30.93 8.13 -16.72
CA ALA A 79 29.49 8.02 -16.93
C ALA A 79 28.70 8.42 -15.67
N MET A 80 29.14 8.00 -14.48
CA MET A 80 28.49 8.40 -13.22
C MET A 80 28.67 9.89 -12.92
N ALA A 81 29.81 10.47 -13.28
CA ALA A 81 30.05 11.91 -13.16
C ALA A 81 29.13 12.69 -14.11
N ALA A 82 28.94 12.22 -15.35
CA ALA A 82 27.97 12.80 -16.28
C ALA A 82 26.55 12.70 -15.72
N PHE A 83 26.13 11.52 -15.26
CA PHE A 83 24.84 11.31 -14.61
C PHE A 83 24.61 12.26 -13.42
N SER A 84 25.61 12.38 -12.53
CA SER A 84 25.50 13.24 -11.33
C SER A 84 25.51 14.74 -11.67
N LYS A 85 26.02 15.13 -12.84
CA LYS A 85 26.02 16.50 -13.33
C LYS A 85 24.72 16.86 -14.05
N GLU A 86 24.13 15.89 -14.73
CA GLU A 86 22.90 16.05 -15.51
C GLU A 86 21.65 16.13 -14.62
N PHE A 87 21.59 15.29 -13.58
CA PHE A 87 20.41 15.18 -12.72
C PHE A 87 20.67 15.76 -11.32
N THR A 88 19.72 16.51 -10.80
CA THR A 88 19.69 16.98 -9.41
C THR A 88 19.62 15.82 -8.42
N ASP A 89 19.91 16.05 -7.13
CA ASP A 89 19.86 14.99 -6.12
C ASP A 89 18.46 14.34 -6.00
N GLU A 90 17.38 15.10 -6.18
CA GLU A 90 15.99 14.61 -6.15
C GLU A 90 15.66 13.76 -7.39
N GLU A 91 16.12 14.18 -8.57
CA GLU A 91 15.99 13.41 -9.80
C GLU A 91 16.82 12.13 -9.74
N GLN A 92 18.04 12.19 -9.20
CA GLN A 92 18.88 11.02 -8.96
C GLN A 92 18.20 10.04 -7.99
N TYR A 93 17.58 10.54 -6.91
CA TYR A 93 16.78 9.69 -6.01
C TYR A 93 15.68 8.97 -6.78
N THR A 94 14.91 9.72 -7.57
CA THR A 94 13.80 9.16 -8.36
C THR A 94 14.29 8.09 -9.33
N ILE A 95 15.34 8.39 -10.11
CA ILE A 95 15.94 7.46 -11.07
C ILE A 95 16.45 6.19 -10.37
N LEU A 96 17.17 6.33 -9.26
CA LEU A 96 17.70 5.18 -8.54
C LEU A 96 16.58 4.32 -7.94
N ALA A 97 15.54 4.93 -7.38
CA ALA A 97 14.38 4.24 -6.84
C ALA A 97 13.61 3.46 -7.92
N LEU A 98 13.45 4.03 -9.12
CA LEU A 98 12.87 3.33 -10.28
C LEU A 98 13.69 2.10 -10.69
N ASN A 99 15.01 2.18 -10.54
CA ASN A 99 15.94 1.08 -10.80
C ASN A 99 16.18 0.18 -9.58
N ARG A 100 15.41 0.34 -8.50
CA ARG A 100 15.52 -0.45 -7.24
C ARG A 100 16.91 -0.40 -6.61
N LEU A 101 17.59 0.73 -6.78
CA LEU A 101 18.91 1.02 -6.29
C LEU A 101 18.87 2.11 -5.22
N ASP A 102 19.80 2.05 -4.28
CA ASP A 102 20.15 3.19 -3.44
C ASP A 102 21.37 3.93 -4.01
N ARG A 103 21.68 5.09 -3.42
CA ARG A 103 22.83 5.93 -3.82
C ARG A 103 24.18 5.22 -3.67
N LYS A 104 24.33 4.34 -2.68
CA LYS A 104 25.58 3.59 -2.44
C LYS A 104 25.81 2.53 -3.53
N ASN A 105 24.74 1.96 -4.05
CA ASN A 105 24.75 0.86 -5.00
C ASN A 105 24.56 1.31 -6.45
N ARG A 106 24.43 2.62 -6.73
CA ARG A 106 24.28 3.17 -8.10
C ARG A 106 25.28 2.62 -9.12
N TRP A 107 26.51 2.32 -8.68
CA TRP A 107 27.60 1.77 -9.49
C TRP A 107 27.37 0.33 -9.99
N ARG A 108 26.41 -0.39 -9.39
CA ARG A 108 26.00 -1.74 -9.82
C ARG A 108 25.15 -1.73 -11.08
N ALA A 109 24.67 -0.57 -11.51
CA ALA A 109 23.97 -0.44 -12.76
C ALA A 109 24.94 -0.61 -13.95
N ASP A 110 24.52 -1.43 -14.92
CA ASP A 110 25.05 -1.40 -16.28
C ASP A 110 24.13 -0.57 -17.19
N THR A 111 22.85 -0.50 -16.81
CA THR A 111 21.81 0.33 -17.44
C THR A 111 20.93 0.89 -16.33
N LEU A 112 20.61 2.18 -16.42
CA LEU A 112 19.50 2.79 -15.68
C LEU A 112 18.37 3.09 -16.66
N ILE A 113 17.13 2.84 -16.24
CA ILE A 113 15.97 3.48 -16.87
C ILE A 113 15.83 4.90 -16.34
N ILE A 114 15.53 5.85 -17.22
CA ILE A 114 15.32 7.25 -16.87
C ILE A 114 13.99 7.70 -17.46
N PRO A 115 13.08 8.30 -16.67
CA PRO A 115 11.88 8.94 -17.20
C PRO A 115 12.23 9.98 -18.26
N GLU A 116 11.55 9.98 -19.42
CA GLU A 116 11.71 11.05 -20.42
C GLU A 116 11.31 12.43 -19.88
N LYS A 117 10.38 12.44 -18.91
CA LYS A 117 10.01 13.60 -18.11
C LYS A 117 10.01 13.20 -16.64
N ILE A 118 10.82 13.88 -15.83
CA ILE A 118 10.87 13.65 -14.40
C ILE A 118 9.79 14.50 -13.72
N GLU A 119 8.71 13.85 -13.30
CA GLU A 119 7.68 14.40 -12.43
C GLU A 119 8.18 14.52 -10.98
N THR A 120 7.77 15.59 -10.29
CA THR A 120 8.08 15.83 -8.87
C THR A 120 7.23 14.97 -7.93
N ASP A 121 6.01 14.62 -8.33
CA ASP A 121 5.17 13.70 -7.57
C ASP A 121 5.61 12.25 -7.83
N PHE A 122 6.35 11.69 -6.88
CA PHE A 122 6.85 10.32 -6.96
C PHE A 122 5.72 9.26 -7.06
N LEU A 123 4.49 9.55 -6.59
CA LEU A 123 3.36 8.62 -6.72
C LEU A 123 2.94 8.38 -8.18
N ARG A 124 3.30 9.29 -9.11
CA ARG A 124 2.99 9.12 -10.54
C ARG A 124 3.71 7.95 -11.18
N TYR A 125 4.83 7.51 -10.61
CA TYR A 125 5.58 6.36 -11.08
C TYR A 125 5.14 5.04 -10.45
N SER A 126 4.12 5.06 -9.59
CA SER A 126 3.73 3.84 -8.87
C SER A 126 3.25 2.77 -9.85
N PRO A 127 3.78 1.54 -9.76
CA PRO A 127 3.22 0.39 -10.46
C PRO A 127 1.96 -0.16 -9.79
N PHE A 128 1.57 0.38 -8.62
CA PHE A 128 0.39 -0.06 -7.90
C PHE A 128 -0.83 0.80 -8.24
N PRO A 129 -2.05 0.25 -8.19
CA PRO A 129 -3.25 1.03 -8.41
C PRO A 129 -3.34 2.21 -7.44
N ALA A 130 -3.73 3.38 -7.94
CA ALA A 130 -3.93 4.55 -7.08
C ALA A 130 -5.02 4.32 -6.01
N ARG A 131 -5.99 3.46 -6.33
CA ARG A 131 -7.16 3.19 -5.50
C ARG A 131 -7.58 1.72 -5.60
N LEU A 132 -8.00 1.17 -4.47
CA LEU A 132 -8.54 -0.17 -4.28
C LEU A 132 -9.85 -0.06 -3.49
N ASP A 133 -10.99 -0.06 -4.17
CA ASP A 133 -12.29 0.15 -3.52
C ASP A 133 -12.62 -0.93 -2.48
N SER A 134 -12.30 -2.19 -2.77
CA SER A 134 -12.49 -3.31 -1.83
C SER A 134 -11.65 -3.20 -0.55
N LEU A 135 -10.68 -2.26 -0.50
CA LEU A 135 -9.83 -2.00 0.65
C LEU A 135 -10.27 -0.74 1.42
N GLN A 136 -11.38 -0.08 1.04
CA GLN A 136 -11.83 1.20 1.62
C GLN A 136 -12.01 1.15 3.15
N ALA A 137 -12.51 0.02 3.68
CA ALA A 137 -12.74 -0.15 5.11
C ALA A 137 -11.46 -0.41 5.92
N VAL A 138 -10.34 -0.73 5.26
CA VAL A 138 -9.05 -0.97 5.91
C VAL A 138 -8.29 0.36 6.04
N LYS A 139 -8.06 0.80 7.28
CA LYS A 139 -7.45 2.11 7.56
C LYS A 139 -6.01 2.20 7.13
N LYS A 140 -5.23 1.13 7.28
CA LYS A 140 -3.81 1.05 6.89
C LYS A 140 -3.49 -0.33 6.36
N MET A 141 -2.84 -0.42 5.21
CA MET A 141 -2.43 -1.68 4.62
C MET A 141 -1.04 -1.57 3.98
N VAL A 142 -0.22 -2.60 4.16
CA VAL A 142 1.13 -2.69 3.57
C VAL A 142 1.18 -3.85 2.59
N PHE A 143 1.75 -3.60 1.43
CA PHE A 143 2.01 -4.59 0.41
C PHE A 143 3.48 -4.59 0.03
N PHE A 144 4.07 -5.77 -0.11
CA PHE A 144 5.38 -5.95 -0.71
C PHE A 144 5.27 -6.96 -1.85
N SER A 145 5.67 -6.55 -3.05
CA SER A 145 5.70 -7.41 -4.23
C SER A 145 7.10 -7.91 -4.50
N TYR A 146 7.23 -9.23 -4.53
CA TYR A 146 8.41 -9.93 -5.01
C TYR A 146 8.64 -9.72 -6.50
N ALA A 147 7.59 -9.70 -7.31
CA ALA A 147 7.72 -9.67 -8.77
C ALA A 147 8.37 -8.38 -9.30
N ILE A 148 8.05 -7.24 -8.67
CA ILE A 148 8.51 -5.91 -9.11
C ILE A 148 9.44 -5.20 -8.12
N HIS A 149 9.85 -5.93 -7.07
CA HIS A 149 10.82 -5.49 -6.06
C HIS A 149 10.39 -4.15 -5.41
N ALA A 150 9.14 -4.04 -5.00
CA ALA A 150 8.56 -2.78 -4.54
C ALA A 150 7.55 -2.99 -3.41
N TYR A 151 7.24 -1.91 -2.71
CA TYR A 151 6.20 -1.88 -1.69
C TYR A 151 5.16 -0.79 -2.01
N ALA A 152 3.97 -0.95 -1.44
CA ALA A 152 2.91 0.06 -1.45
C ALA A 152 2.18 0.11 -0.11
N LEU A 153 1.80 1.31 0.28
CA LEU A 153 1.08 1.62 1.52
C LEU A 153 -0.25 2.28 1.15
N TYR A 154 -1.33 1.78 1.71
CA TYR A 154 -2.68 2.29 1.47
C TYR A 154 -3.33 2.78 2.75
N GLU A 155 -4.13 3.83 2.63
CA GLU A 155 -5.07 4.28 3.67
C GLU A 155 -6.48 4.38 3.10
N GLY A 156 -7.42 3.63 3.69
CA GLY A 156 -8.81 3.59 3.23
C GLY A 156 -8.92 3.29 1.73
N GLY A 157 -8.09 2.36 1.24
CA GLY A 157 -8.02 1.99 -0.17
C GLY A 157 -7.29 2.97 -1.09
N ASN A 158 -6.77 4.10 -0.62
CA ASN A 158 -5.99 5.04 -1.46
C ASN A 158 -4.49 4.84 -1.25
N LEU A 159 -3.73 4.78 -2.34
CA LEU A 159 -2.27 4.68 -2.28
C LEU A 159 -1.68 5.97 -1.68
N VAL A 160 -0.98 5.86 -0.56
CA VAL A 160 -0.36 7.01 0.11
C VAL A 160 1.16 7.06 -0.06
N LYS A 161 1.80 5.91 -0.32
CA LYS A 161 3.24 5.82 -0.56
C LYS A 161 3.58 4.51 -1.27
N TRP A 162 4.60 4.56 -2.12
CA TRP A 162 5.22 3.37 -2.69
C TRP A 162 6.73 3.60 -2.78
N GLY A 163 7.50 2.54 -3.02
CA GLY A 163 8.94 2.67 -3.22
C GLY A 163 9.63 1.33 -3.53
N PRO A 164 10.94 1.38 -3.78
CA PRO A 164 11.74 0.19 -4.05
C PRO A 164 11.92 -0.66 -2.79
N SER A 165 12.04 -1.97 -2.96
CA SER A 165 12.39 -2.88 -1.88
C SER A 165 13.28 -4.04 -2.34
N SER A 166 14.17 -4.49 -1.46
CA SER A 166 14.93 -5.72 -1.65
C SER A 166 14.51 -6.75 -0.61
N LEU A 167 13.64 -7.68 -1.01
CA LEU A 167 13.23 -8.84 -0.22
C LEU A 167 14.31 -9.95 -0.17
N GLY A 168 13.96 -11.07 0.47
CA GLY A 168 14.78 -12.26 0.67
C GLY A 168 15.23 -12.88 -0.65
N LYS A 169 16.53 -13.18 -0.73
CA LYS A 169 17.15 -13.85 -1.89
C LYS A 169 16.66 -15.30 -2.01
N LYS A 170 16.95 -15.94 -3.16
CA LYS A 170 16.54 -17.32 -3.46
C LYS A 170 16.86 -18.33 -2.35
N SER A 171 18.03 -18.24 -1.71
CA SER A 171 18.42 -19.18 -0.66
C SER A 171 17.79 -18.91 0.71
N THR A 172 17.27 -17.70 0.93
CA THR A 172 16.54 -17.33 2.15
C THR A 172 15.37 -16.38 1.82
N PRO A 173 14.30 -16.94 1.23
CA PRO A 173 13.16 -16.13 0.80
C PRO A 173 12.39 -15.58 2.00
N THR A 174 11.87 -14.38 1.84
CA THR A 174 10.85 -13.78 2.70
C THR A 174 9.58 -14.62 2.63
N LYS A 175 8.98 -14.87 3.80
CA LYS A 175 7.69 -15.55 3.87
C LYS A 175 6.61 -14.70 3.19
N LYS A 176 5.82 -15.34 2.32
CA LYS A 176 4.66 -14.75 1.63
C LYS A 176 3.37 -14.95 2.44
N GLY A 177 2.34 -14.16 2.11
CA GLY A 177 1.01 -14.19 2.73
C GLY A 177 0.77 -13.05 3.73
N LEU A 178 -0.38 -13.11 4.40
CA LEU A 178 -0.78 -12.16 5.44
C LEU A 178 0.05 -12.32 6.71
N MET A 179 0.56 -11.20 7.19
CA MET A 179 1.25 -11.01 8.45
C MET A 179 0.80 -9.67 9.07
N PHE A 180 1.28 -9.37 10.27
CA PHE A 180 0.94 -8.14 10.96
C PHE A 180 2.16 -7.55 11.65
N ALA A 181 2.32 -6.23 11.55
CA ALA A 181 3.40 -5.47 12.18
C ALA A 181 3.35 -5.65 13.70
N ASN A 182 4.38 -6.25 14.29
CA ASN A 182 4.33 -6.76 15.66
C ASN A 182 5.09 -5.92 16.68
N TRP A 183 6.40 -5.80 16.54
CA TRP A 183 7.26 -5.00 17.39
C TRP A 183 8.20 -4.20 16.51
N LYS A 184 8.64 -3.06 17.04
CA LYS A 184 9.56 -2.18 16.33
C LYS A 184 10.68 -1.70 17.24
N LYS A 185 11.84 -1.44 16.65
CA LYS A 185 13.01 -0.88 17.32
C LYS A 185 13.78 0.00 16.34
N GLU A 186 14.17 1.19 16.76
CA GLU A 186 14.93 2.12 15.93
C GLU A 186 16.25 1.51 15.45
N VAL A 187 16.89 0.68 16.28
CA VAL A 187 18.07 -0.11 15.90
C VAL A 187 17.95 -1.51 16.50
N ALA A 188 17.63 -2.50 15.67
CA ALA A 188 17.71 -3.91 16.04
C ALA A 188 19.03 -4.52 15.56
N ILE A 189 19.48 -5.60 16.21
CA ILE A 189 20.62 -6.40 15.77
C ILE A 189 20.06 -7.68 15.14
N SER A 190 20.56 -8.05 13.95
CA SER A 190 20.10 -9.26 13.28
C SER A 190 20.43 -10.51 14.10
N THR A 191 19.49 -11.44 14.17
CA THR A 191 19.69 -12.76 14.76
C THR A 191 20.60 -13.65 13.91
N SER A 192 20.73 -13.36 12.61
CA SER A 192 21.59 -14.11 11.69
C SER A 192 23.04 -13.63 11.71
N ASN A 193 23.29 -12.37 12.08
CA ASN A 193 24.64 -11.80 12.15
C ASN A 193 24.64 -10.56 13.08
N SER A 194 25.45 -10.59 14.13
CA SER A 194 25.53 -9.53 15.15
C SER A 194 26.08 -8.20 14.62
N GLU A 195 26.76 -8.18 13.47
CA GLU A 195 27.27 -6.97 12.83
C GLU A 195 26.19 -6.21 12.05
N TRP A 196 25.08 -6.87 11.71
CA TRP A 196 24.01 -6.26 10.92
C TRP A 196 23.06 -5.46 11.80
N LYS A 197 23.22 -4.13 11.73
CA LYS A 197 22.33 -3.15 12.38
C LYS A 197 21.13 -2.86 11.48
N LEU A 198 19.95 -3.23 11.96
CA LEU A 198 18.67 -3.06 11.27
C LEU A 198 18.01 -1.78 11.77
N ARG A 199 18.27 -0.65 11.10
CA ARG A 199 17.68 0.65 11.50
C ARG A 199 16.21 0.73 11.09
N TRP A 200 15.40 1.37 11.93
CA TRP A 200 13.95 1.53 11.74
C TRP A 200 13.25 0.19 11.55
N ASN A 201 13.66 -0.82 12.32
CA ASN A 201 13.16 -2.16 12.17
C ASN A 201 11.71 -2.27 12.68
N PHE A 202 10.86 -2.86 11.86
CA PHE A 202 9.53 -3.27 12.23
C PHE A 202 9.34 -4.73 11.82
N ASN A 203 9.17 -5.60 12.81
CA ASN A 203 9.01 -7.02 12.59
C ASN A 203 7.55 -7.35 12.20
N ILE A 204 7.39 -8.34 11.33
CA ILE A 204 6.09 -8.84 10.85
C ILE A 204 5.92 -10.34 11.09
N HIS A 205 7.01 -11.05 11.44
CA HIS A 205 6.99 -12.48 11.72
C HIS A 205 7.76 -12.81 13.01
N ASN A 206 6.99 -13.12 14.05
CA ASN A 206 7.47 -13.22 15.43
C ASN A 206 8.60 -14.25 15.60
N THR A 207 8.51 -15.43 14.98
CA THR A 207 9.49 -16.51 15.19
C THR A 207 10.69 -16.46 14.24
N ALA A 208 10.55 -15.81 13.08
CA ALA A 208 11.58 -15.84 12.04
C ALA A 208 12.41 -14.56 11.99
N GLY A 209 12.10 -13.57 12.84
CA GLY A 209 12.81 -12.30 12.83
C GLY A 209 12.59 -11.46 11.57
N ILE A 210 11.62 -11.81 10.72
CA ILE A 210 11.36 -11.11 9.46
C ILE A 210 10.72 -9.76 9.76
N GLY A 211 11.30 -8.70 9.23
CA GLY A 211 10.78 -7.34 9.33
C GLY A 211 11.22 -6.48 8.17
N TRP A 212 10.58 -5.32 8.01
CA TRP A 212 11.14 -4.26 7.17
C TRP A 212 12.08 -3.38 7.98
N HIS A 213 13.10 -2.87 7.31
CA HIS A 213 14.09 -1.98 7.91
C HIS A 213 14.89 -1.27 6.81
N GLN A 214 15.60 -0.21 7.19
CA GLN A 214 16.60 0.41 6.33
C GLN A 214 17.73 -0.60 6.05
N TYR A 215 18.10 -0.76 4.78
CA TYR A 215 19.33 -1.42 4.37
C TYR A 215 19.66 -1.14 2.91
N ASP A 216 20.80 -1.67 2.45
CA ASP A 216 21.24 -1.56 1.06
C ASP A 216 20.22 -2.13 0.06
N LEU A 217 19.91 -1.35 -0.98
CA LEU A 217 19.13 -1.73 -2.16
C LEU A 217 20.06 -1.87 -3.38
N PRO A 218 20.47 -3.10 -3.75
CA PRO A 218 21.49 -3.30 -4.78
C PRO A 218 20.91 -3.56 -6.18
N GLY A 219 19.61 -3.37 -6.40
CA GLY A 219 18.96 -3.70 -7.67
C GLY A 219 18.73 -5.20 -7.87
N PHE A 220 18.49 -5.95 -6.79
CA PHE A 220 18.02 -7.35 -6.77
C PHE A 220 17.64 -7.76 -5.33
N HIS A 221 16.97 -8.91 -5.17
CA HIS A 221 16.69 -9.49 -3.85
C HIS A 221 17.95 -9.99 -3.16
N ALA A 222 18.43 -9.23 -2.18
CA ALA A 222 19.71 -9.48 -1.52
C ALA A 222 19.58 -9.79 -0.01
N SER A 223 18.38 -9.71 0.55
CA SER A 223 18.20 -9.84 2.00
C SER A 223 18.25 -11.29 2.46
N HIS A 224 18.46 -11.47 3.76
CA HIS A 224 18.25 -12.74 4.45
C HIS A 224 16.82 -12.72 5.03
N SER A 225 15.83 -12.95 4.18
CA SER A 225 14.39 -12.92 4.47
C SER A 225 13.74 -11.57 4.81
N CYS A 226 14.48 -10.54 5.27
CA CYS A 226 13.89 -9.25 5.62
C CYS A 226 13.47 -8.39 4.40
N LEU A 227 12.69 -7.33 4.63
CA LEU A 227 12.21 -6.44 3.58
C LEU A 227 12.98 -5.12 3.63
N ARG A 228 14.01 -4.98 2.79
CA ARG A 228 14.88 -3.81 2.84
C ARG A 228 14.20 -2.61 2.18
N LEU A 229 14.40 -1.44 2.78
CA LEU A 229 13.87 -0.15 2.34
C LEU A 229 14.99 0.89 2.31
N LEU A 230 14.75 1.98 1.57
CA LEU A 230 15.53 3.20 1.74
C LEU A 230 15.31 3.75 3.16
N GLU A 231 16.26 4.55 3.67
CA GLU A 231 16.20 5.02 5.05
C GLU A 231 14.98 5.88 5.34
N GLU A 232 14.68 6.83 4.47
CA GLU A 232 13.55 7.74 4.61
C GLU A 232 12.23 6.97 4.62
N ASP A 233 12.11 5.95 3.77
CA ASP A 233 10.94 5.09 3.69
C ASP A 233 10.80 4.23 4.95
N ALA A 234 11.88 3.62 5.42
CA ALA A 234 11.88 2.82 6.64
C ALA A 234 11.49 3.66 7.86
N LYS A 235 12.06 4.87 7.99
CA LYS A 235 11.74 5.81 9.07
C LYS A 235 10.29 6.28 9.01
N TRP A 236 9.79 6.58 7.81
CA TRP A 236 8.39 6.96 7.61
C TRP A 236 7.45 5.83 8.04
N MET A 237 7.69 4.61 7.55
CA MET A 237 6.90 3.42 7.88
C MET A 237 6.97 3.06 9.37
N TYR A 238 8.11 3.28 10.02
CA TYR A 238 8.30 3.06 11.45
C TYR A 238 7.34 3.90 12.31
N THR A 239 7.08 5.14 11.89
CA THR A 239 6.15 6.04 12.57
C THR A 239 4.70 5.79 12.15
N TRP A 240 4.48 5.54 10.86
CA TRP A 240 3.14 5.39 10.29
C TRP A 240 2.44 4.08 10.71
N ALA A 241 3.16 2.96 10.79
CA ALA A 241 2.57 1.66 11.09
C ALA A 241 2.32 1.46 12.60
N ASP A 242 1.25 0.74 12.88
CA ASP A 242 0.79 0.39 14.22
C ASP A 242 1.35 -0.97 14.64
N GLN A 243 1.98 -1.04 15.81
CA GLN A 243 2.53 -2.29 16.37
C GLN A 243 1.46 -3.10 17.11
N TRP A 244 1.72 -4.36 17.44
CA TRP A 244 0.82 -5.15 18.29
C TRP A 244 0.53 -4.46 19.62
N ILE A 245 -0.64 -4.76 20.16
CA ILE A 245 -0.99 -4.44 21.54
C ILE A 245 -0.80 -5.71 22.35
N LEU A 246 0.03 -5.64 23.39
CA LEU A 246 0.28 -6.77 24.26
C LEU A 246 -0.51 -6.63 25.56
N ALA A 247 -0.99 -7.76 26.10
CA ALA A 247 -1.59 -7.87 27.42
C ALA A 247 -0.66 -8.65 28.37
N ASN A 248 -1.06 -8.75 29.64
CA ASN A 248 -0.38 -9.56 30.66
C ASN A 248 1.12 -9.24 30.74
N GLN A 249 1.45 -7.95 30.89
CA GLN A 249 2.84 -7.47 30.97
C GLN A 249 3.71 -7.86 29.75
N GLY A 250 3.11 -8.04 28.57
CA GLY A 250 3.83 -8.36 27.33
C GLY A 250 3.80 -9.84 26.95
N GLN A 251 3.14 -10.70 27.73
CA GLN A 251 3.17 -12.15 27.52
C GLN A 251 2.22 -12.64 26.42
N THR A 252 1.11 -11.94 26.18
CA THR A 252 0.10 -12.36 25.21
C THR A 252 -0.26 -11.23 24.25
N VAL A 253 -0.59 -11.59 23.02
CA VAL A 253 -1.06 -10.65 22.00
C VAL A 253 -2.53 -10.36 22.26
N ALA A 254 -2.86 -9.08 22.50
CA ALA A 254 -4.23 -8.62 22.70
C ALA A 254 -4.89 -8.18 21.39
N ALA A 255 -4.12 -7.55 20.51
CA ALA A 255 -4.53 -7.21 19.15
C ALA A 255 -3.32 -7.14 18.22
N LYS A 256 -3.55 -7.47 16.94
CA LYS A 256 -2.53 -7.32 15.91
C LYS A 256 -2.40 -5.84 15.46
N GLY A 257 -1.31 -5.56 14.75
CA GLY A 257 -0.92 -4.23 14.29
C GLY A 257 -1.38 -3.98 12.86
N THR A 258 -0.65 -3.14 12.12
CA THR A 258 -0.94 -2.91 10.70
C THR A 258 -0.80 -4.22 9.91
N PRO A 259 -1.79 -4.60 9.08
CA PRO A 259 -1.73 -5.76 8.20
C PRO A 259 -0.70 -5.57 7.08
N VAL A 260 -0.01 -6.67 6.74
CA VAL A 260 1.08 -6.69 5.78
C VAL A 260 0.94 -7.92 4.92
N ILE A 261 0.89 -7.77 3.60
CA ILE A 261 0.94 -8.90 2.67
C ILE A 261 2.22 -8.83 1.84
N VAL A 262 2.95 -9.94 1.86
CA VAL A 262 4.08 -10.17 0.95
C VAL A 262 3.61 -11.15 -0.13
N PHE A 263 3.68 -10.77 -1.40
CA PHE A 263 3.10 -11.54 -2.51
C PHE A 263 3.96 -11.49 -3.78
N GLY A 264 3.54 -12.22 -4.80
CA GLY A 264 4.24 -12.32 -6.09
C GLY A 264 5.35 -13.37 -6.07
N GLU A 265 5.73 -13.82 -7.27
CA GLU A 265 6.89 -14.67 -7.48
C GLU A 265 8.10 -13.85 -7.87
N ALA A 266 9.27 -14.24 -7.37
CA ALA A 266 10.52 -13.56 -7.68
C ALA A 266 11.17 -14.17 -8.92
N ASP A 267 11.53 -13.32 -9.89
CA ASP A 267 12.56 -13.65 -10.86
C ASP A 267 13.91 -13.16 -10.33
N PHE A 268 14.71 -14.09 -9.79
CA PHE A 268 16.02 -13.77 -9.22
C PHE A 268 17.11 -13.51 -10.27
N THR A 269 16.78 -13.59 -11.55
CA THR A 269 17.74 -13.49 -12.66
C THR A 269 17.56 -12.21 -13.48
N THR A 270 16.36 -11.63 -13.48
CA THR A 270 16.07 -10.43 -14.27
C THR A 270 15.81 -9.20 -13.42
N LYS A 271 15.83 -8.04 -14.08
CA LYS A 271 15.53 -6.73 -13.50
C LYS A 271 14.19 -6.27 -14.08
N PRO A 272 13.07 -6.38 -13.34
CA PRO A 272 11.73 -6.17 -13.91
C PRO A 272 11.56 -4.80 -14.57
N TRP A 273 12.14 -3.75 -13.98
CA TRP A 273 12.08 -2.37 -14.51
C TRP A 273 12.75 -2.18 -15.87
N LEU A 274 13.63 -3.07 -16.34
CA LEU A 274 14.18 -2.95 -17.70
C LEU A 274 13.11 -3.14 -18.77
N LYS A 275 12.01 -3.84 -18.47
CA LYS A 275 10.86 -3.99 -19.39
C LYS A 275 10.14 -2.67 -19.65
N LEU A 276 10.32 -1.67 -18.79
CA LEU A 276 9.74 -0.33 -18.95
C LEU A 276 10.27 0.44 -20.17
N LEU A 277 11.43 0.03 -20.71
CA LEU A 277 11.99 0.59 -21.95
C LEU A 277 11.15 0.23 -23.18
N SER A 278 10.50 -0.94 -23.18
CA SER A 278 9.65 -1.41 -24.29
C SER A 278 8.17 -1.20 -24.02
N ASP A 279 7.75 -1.29 -22.76
CA ASP A 279 6.36 -1.17 -22.34
C ASP A 279 6.29 -0.39 -21.01
N PRO A 280 5.83 0.88 -21.03
CA PRO A 280 5.70 1.72 -19.84
C PRO A 280 4.79 1.15 -18.74
N THR A 281 4.00 0.12 -19.04
CA THR A 281 3.08 -0.56 -18.10
C THR A 281 3.60 -1.90 -17.61
N ALA A 282 4.81 -2.33 -18.03
CA ALA A 282 5.30 -3.70 -17.79
C ALA A 282 5.44 -4.12 -16.31
N ASN A 283 5.47 -3.17 -15.39
CA ASN A 283 5.53 -3.44 -13.95
C ASN A 283 4.18 -3.23 -13.24
N ASP A 284 3.15 -2.80 -13.95
CA ASP A 284 1.86 -2.51 -13.34
C ASP A 284 1.23 -3.75 -12.73
N ILE A 285 0.69 -3.59 -11.54
CA ILE A 285 -0.13 -4.58 -10.85
C ILE A 285 -1.58 -4.11 -10.99
N SER A 286 -2.45 -4.93 -11.57
CA SER A 286 -3.83 -4.52 -11.78
C SER A 286 -4.65 -4.52 -10.49
N VAL A 287 -5.81 -3.86 -10.51
CA VAL A 287 -6.77 -3.90 -9.40
C VAL A 287 -7.23 -5.34 -9.14
N GLU A 288 -7.43 -6.13 -10.19
CA GLU A 288 -7.82 -7.54 -10.10
C GLU A 288 -6.74 -8.38 -9.44
N GLU A 289 -5.47 -8.19 -9.81
CA GLU A 289 -4.35 -8.88 -9.15
C GLU A 289 -4.27 -8.50 -7.67
N MET A 290 -4.34 -7.20 -7.35
CA MET A 290 -4.36 -6.74 -5.95
C MET A 290 -5.55 -7.34 -5.19
N ASN A 291 -6.75 -7.32 -5.75
CA ASN A 291 -7.93 -7.90 -5.13
C ASN A 291 -7.75 -9.41 -4.88
N GLY A 292 -7.16 -10.15 -5.82
CA GLY A 292 -6.82 -11.56 -5.65
C GLY A 292 -5.85 -11.81 -4.49
N VAL A 293 -5.01 -10.82 -4.14
CA VAL A 293 -4.04 -10.90 -3.06
C VAL A 293 -4.66 -10.66 -1.68
N PHE A 294 -5.49 -9.63 -1.49
CA PHE A 294 -5.95 -9.24 -0.14
C PHE A 294 -7.40 -9.59 0.18
N VAL A 295 -8.29 -9.73 -0.80
CA VAL A 295 -9.71 -10.04 -0.53
C VAL A 295 -9.89 -11.34 0.27
N PRO A 296 -9.14 -12.43 0.02
CA PRO A 296 -9.21 -13.65 0.85
C PRO A 296 -8.88 -13.44 2.33
N HIS A 297 -8.21 -12.34 2.67
CA HIS A 297 -7.75 -12.01 4.01
C HIS A 297 -8.56 -10.88 4.67
N LEU A 298 -9.53 -10.30 3.96
CA LEU A 298 -10.18 -9.05 4.36
C LEU A 298 -10.97 -9.19 5.67
N GLU A 299 -11.63 -10.34 5.89
CA GLU A 299 -12.36 -10.62 7.13
C GLU A 299 -11.43 -10.60 8.35
N GLU A 300 -10.29 -11.32 8.28
CA GLU A 300 -9.29 -11.33 9.36
C GLU A 300 -8.74 -9.92 9.61
N ILE A 301 -8.39 -9.20 8.54
CA ILE A 301 -7.85 -7.84 8.63
C ILE A 301 -8.82 -6.91 9.35
N LEU A 302 -10.10 -6.90 8.97
CA LEU A 302 -11.10 -6.02 9.56
C LEU A 302 -11.42 -6.39 11.02
N SER A 303 -11.44 -7.68 11.34
CA SER A 303 -11.61 -8.15 12.72
C SER A 303 -10.48 -7.67 13.63
N GLU A 304 -9.23 -7.83 13.20
CA GLU A 304 -8.05 -7.38 13.95
C GLU A 304 -7.96 -5.86 14.05
N GLN A 305 -8.31 -5.15 12.97
CA GLN A 305 -8.39 -3.69 12.98
C GLN A 305 -9.38 -3.22 14.05
N LYS A 306 -10.62 -3.74 14.04
CA LYS A 306 -11.66 -3.38 15.02
C LYS A 306 -11.17 -3.61 16.45
N ASN A 307 -10.60 -4.79 16.73
CA ASN A 307 -10.07 -5.14 18.03
C ASN A 307 -8.95 -4.16 18.48
N SER A 308 -8.00 -3.86 17.59
CA SER A 308 -6.90 -2.93 17.88
C SER A 308 -7.39 -1.52 18.19
N GLU A 309 -8.41 -1.04 17.48
CA GLU A 309 -8.97 0.30 17.65
C GLU A 309 -9.70 0.47 18.97
N GLU A 310 -10.51 -0.53 19.35
CA GLU A 310 -11.20 -0.54 20.64
C GLU A 310 -10.19 -0.50 21.79
N LEU A 311 -9.11 -1.28 21.71
CA LEU A 311 -8.08 -1.34 22.74
C LEU A 311 -7.23 -0.07 22.80
N ARG A 312 -6.83 0.51 21.66
CA ARG A 312 -6.12 1.81 21.65
C ARG A 312 -6.97 2.93 22.23
N SER A 313 -8.26 2.96 21.88
CA SER A 313 -9.19 3.96 22.41
C SER A 313 -9.33 3.84 23.93
N LYS A 314 -9.46 2.63 24.46
CA LYS A 314 -9.49 2.38 25.91
C LYS A 314 -8.21 2.83 26.61
N GLN A 315 -7.04 2.52 26.05
CA GLN A 315 -5.74 2.94 26.59
C GLN A 315 -5.55 4.46 26.59
N LEU A 316 -6.02 5.14 25.54
CA LEU A 316 -5.97 6.60 25.46
C LEU A 316 -6.82 7.22 26.58
N LEU A 317 -8.07 6.79 26.70
CA LEU A 317 -9.00 7.27 27.74
C LEU A 317 -8.49 7.01 29.17
N SER A 318 -7.83 5.87 29.42
CA SER A 318 -7.23 5.60 30.74
C SER A 318 -6.05 6.52 31.01
N SER A 319 -5.18 6.74 30.03
CA SER A 319 -4.00 7.62 30.17
C SER A 319 -4.39 9.09 30.42
N GLU A 320 -5.48 9.56 29.82
CA GLU A 320 -5.99 10.92 30.02
C GLU A 320 -6.57 11.10 31.43
N LYS A 321 -7.32 10.11 31.93
CA LYS A 321 -7.83 10.10 33.31
C LYS A 321 -6.69 10.12 34.33
N GLU A 322 -5.64 9.34 34.12
CA GLU A 322 -4.46 9.33 34.99
C GLU A 322 -3.73 10.68 34.99
N LYS A 323 -3.53 11.29 33.82
CA LYS A 323 -2.92 12.62 33.71
C LYS A 323 -3.76 13.70 34.39
N GLY A 324 -5.09 13.66 34.24
CA GLY A 324 -6.01 14.57 34.92
C GLY A 324 -5.98 14.42 36.44
N ALA A 325 -5.99 13.18 36.94
CA ALA A 325 -5.86 12.90 38.38
C ALA A 325 -4.51 13.38 38.94
N LEU A 326 -3.41 13.23 38.19
CA LEU A 326 -2.09 13.69 38.60
C LEU A 326 -1.99 15.22 38.63
N ARG A 327 -2.64 15.91 37.69
CA ARG A 327 -2.73 17.38 37.65
C ARG A 327 -3.51 17.92 38.85
N ASN A 328 -4.68 17.35 39.13
CA ASN A 328 -5.51 17.77 40.27
C ASN A 328 -4.81 17.57 41.62
N LYS A 329 -3.99 16.51 41.75
CA LYS A 329 -3.16 16.29 42.96
C LYS A 329 -2.03 17.31 43.12
N LYS A 330 -1.49 17.87 42.03
CA LYS A 330 -0.46 18.91 42.08
C LYS A 330 -1.03 20.30 42.35
N GLU A 331 -2.26 20.57 41.92
CA GLU A 331 -2.95 21.84 42.18
C GLU A 331 -3.53 21.90 43.61
N ALA A 332 -3.71 20.76 44.27
CA ALA A 332 -4.20 20.65 45.64
C ALA A 332 -3.09 20.57 46.72
N ALA A 333 -1.81 20.63 46.33
CA ALA A 333 -0.64 20.56 47.20
C ALA A 333 0.12 21.88 47.20
#